data_AF-A0AAV5TXG2-F1
#
_entry.id   AF-A0AAV5TXG2-F1
#
_cell.length_a   1.000
_cell.length_b   1.000
_cell.length_c   1.000
_cell.angle_alpha   90.00
_cell.angle_beta   90.00
_cell.angle_gamma   90.00
#
_symmetry.space_group_name_H-M   'P 1'
#
loop_
_entity.id
_entity.type
_entity.pdbx_description
1 polymer ?
#
loop_
_entity_poly.entity_id
_entity_poly.type
_entity_poly.pdbx_seq_one_letter_code
_entity_poly.pdbx_strand_id
1 'polypeptide(L)'
;MDPFVQPSTTDLNDHDENDAAQSTSSTTSLGARLEKALLIGICVLGIFFNVLTFLKHKAARRRRSSATRVSLSLLRVMAGADSACLVVMLFTLGMGQMGWRSNHLLGTLMCKANLFIVHSASAFSLYCWLVLSAVRYVAVFSPLNHMRLNREPITAVVLLAIIIGVSESWLLIDVQYDAVNGACVTAHDDDLDQTIQITEIVLTYFVPLAIITICDCKVI
;
A
#
# COMPACT_ATOMS: atom_id res chain seq x y z
N MET A 1 -68.74 37.66 -12.36
CA MET A 1 -68.76 38.15 -13.75
C MET A 1 -67.31 38.21 -14.21
N ASP A 2 -66.85 37.10 -14.80
CA ASP A 2 -65.62 36.99 -15.62
C ASP A 2 -65.80 37.82 -16.92
N PRO A 3 -64.75 38.20 -17.70
CA PRO A 3 -63.66 37.30 -18.10
C PRO A 3 -62.24 37.86 -18.40
N PHE A 4 -61.28 36.90 -18.43
CA PHE A 4 -60.08 36.75 -19.28
C PHE A 4 -59.12 37.93 -19.57
N VAL A 5 -57.82 37.72 -19.36
CA VAL A 5 -56.78 37.53 -20.42
C VAL A 5 -55.38 37.36 -19.77
N GLN A 6 -54.70 36.25 -20.09
CA GLN A 6 -53.26 36.02 -19.88
C GLN A 6 -52.41 36.87 -20.84
N PRO A 7 -51.12 37.11 -20.53
CA PRO A 7 -50.12 36.45 -21.39
C PRO A 7 -48.97 35.81 -20.62
N SER A 8 -48.49 34.73 -21.24
CA SER A 8 -47.34 33.92 -20.92
C SER A 8 -46.01 34.69 -21.03
N THR A 9 -45.10 34.49 -20.08
CA THR A 9 -43.65 34.54 -20.33
C THR A 9 -43.00 33.29 -19.74
N THR A 10 -42.80 32.37 -20.66
CA THR A 10 -41.94 31.19 -20.73
C THR A 10 -40.54 31.38 -20.17
N ASP A 11 -40.16 30.44 -19.30
CA ASP A 11 -38.92 29.66 -19.22
C ASP A 11 -37.60 30.33 -19.63
N LEU A 12 -36.76 30.63 -18.64
CA LEU A 12 -35.30 30.71 -18.76
C LEU A 12 -34.71 30.79 -17.35
N ASN A 13 -34.56 29.65 -16.66
CA ASN A 13 -33.58 29.52 -15.57
C ASN A 13 -33.29 28.10 -15.05
N ASP A 14 -33.82 27.03 -15.64
CA ASP A 14 -33.55 25.63 -15.17
C ASP A 14 -32.44 24.89 -15.94
N HIS A 15 -31.79 25.52 -16.93
CA HIS A 15 -30.81 24.83 -17.78
C HIS A 15 -29.35 24.95 -17.34
N ASP A 16 -28.95 25.99 -16.61
CA ASP A 16 -27.53 26.17 -16.22
C ASP A 16 -27.12 25.39 -14.95
N GLU A 17 -28.07 24.98 -14.09
CA GLU A 17 -27.76 24.23 -12.87
C GLU A 17 -27.54 22.71 -13.14
N ASN A 18 -28.11 22.19 -14.24
CA ASN A 18 -27.97 20.78 -14.63
C ASN A 18 -26.65 20.49 -15.36
N ASP A 19 -26.09 21.43 -16.12
CA ASP A 19 -24.85 21.22 -16.88
C ASP A 19 -23.59 21.25 -16.00
N ALA A 20 -23.59 22.01 -14.90
CA ALA A 20 -22.52 21.98 -13.91
C ALA A 20 -22.52 20.67 -13.09
N ALA A 21 -23.71 20.16 -12.72
CA ALA A 21 -23.85 18.88 -12.02
C ALA A 21 -23.48 17.67 -12.91
N GLN A 22 -23.79 17.74 -14.21
CA GLN A 22 -23.50 16.67 -15.17
C GLN A 22 -22.03 16.64 -15.61
N SER A 23 -21.38 17.81 -15.69
CA SER A 23 -19.93 17.91 -15.92
C SER A 23 -19.14 17.35 -14.74
N THR A 24 -19.56 17.65 -13.49
CA THR A 24 -18.91 17.18 -12.27
C THR A 24 -19.10 15.67 -12.05
N SER A 25 -20.27 15.11 -12.39
CA SER A 25 -20.51 13.66 -12.30
C SER A 25 -19.76 12.85 -13.37
N SER A 26 -19.55 13.44 -14.55
CA SER A 26 -18.81 12.81 -15.65
C SER A 26 -17.30 12.80 -15.42
N THR A 27 -16.74 13.89 -14.88
CA THR A 27 -15.32 13.94 -14.49
C THR A 27 -15.00 13.07 -13.29
N THR A 28 -15.90 12.98 -12.30
CA THR A 28 -15.72 12.09 -11.13
C THR A 28 -15.86 10.61 -11.51
N SER A 29 -16.78 10.28 -12.42
CA SER A 29 -16.92 8.94 -13.01
C SER A 29 -15.67 8.51 -13.78
N LEU A 30 -15.14 9.37 -14.66
CA LEU A 30 -13.94 9.05 -15.44
C LEU A 30 -12.71 8.92 -14.53
N GLY A 31 -12.56 9.83 -13.56
CA GLY A 31 -11.49 9.80 -12.57
C GLY A 31 -11.49 8.51 -11.75
N ALA A 32 -12.64 8.10 -11.21
CA ALA A 32 -12.76 6.87 -10.45
C ALA A 32 -12.51 5.60 -11.29
N ARG A 33 -12.87 5.61 -12.57
CA ARG A 33 -12.58 4.49 -13.50
C ARG A 33 -11.10 4.42 -13.83
N LEU A 34 -10.45 5.57 -14.04
CA LEU A 34 -9.02 5.65 -14.31
C LEU A 34 -8.20 5.21 -13.10
N GLU A 35 -8.56 5.67 -11.90
CA GLU A 35 -7.92 5.28 -10.64
C GLU A 35 -7.96 3.76 -10.45
N LYS A 36 -9.14 3.15 -10.61
CA LYS A 36 -9.30 1.69 -10.52
C LYS A 36 -8.47 0.95 -11.57
N ALA A 37 -8.46 1.44 -12.81
CA ALA A 37 -7.66 0.85 -13.88
C ALA A 37 -6.16 0.92 -13.59
N LEU A 38 -5.68 2.05 -13.04
CA LEU A 38 -4.29 2.21 -12.62
C LEU A 38 -3.93 1.27 -11.47
N LEU A 39 -4.78 1.16 -10.44
CA LEU A 39 -4.56 0.23 -9.32
C LEU A 39 -4.49 -1.22 -9.77
N ILE A 40 -5.39 -1.65 -10.66
CA ILE A 40 -5.37 -2.99 -11.26
C ILE A 40 -4.08 -3.18 -12.06
N GLY A 41 -3.70 -2.18 -12.88
CA GLY A 41 -2.46 -2.22 -13.66
C GLY A 41 -1.22 -2.39 -12.77
N ILE A 42 -1.11 -1.61 -11.69
CA ILE A 42 -0.03 -1.71 -10.71
C ILE A 42 -0.01 -3.08 -10.05
N CYS A 43 -1.16 -3.63 -9.66
CA CYS A 43 -1.25 -4.96 -9.07
C CYS A 43 -0.77 -6.06 -10.04
N VAL A 44 -1.24 -6.04 -11.29
CA VAL A 44 -0.86 -7.04 -12.29
C VAL A 44 0.63 -6.95 -12.63
N LEU A 45 1.13 -5.74 -12.89
CA LEU A 45 2.55 -5.52 -13.19
C LEU A 45 3.44 -5.88 -12.00
N GLY A 46 3.05 -5.48 -10.78
CA GLY A 46 3.78 -5.79 -9.56
C GLY A 46 3.85 -7.29 -9.29
N ILE A 47 2.73 -8.02 -9.39
CA ILE A 47 2.71 -9.48 -9.28
C ILE A 47 3.60 -10.12 -10.36
N PHE A 48 3.50 -9.65 -11.60
CA PHE A 48 4.33 -10.15 -12.71
C PHE A 48 5.83 -9.97 -12.42
N PHE A 49 6.26 -8.76 -12.03
CA PHE A 49 7.67 -8.50 -11.71
C PHE A 49 8.13 -9.30 -10.49
N ASN A 50 7.31 -9.42 -9.45
CA ASN A 50 7.63 -10.24 -8.28
C ASN A 50 7.78 -11.72 -8.66
N VAL A 51 6.88 -12.29 -9.47
CA VAL A 51 7.01 -13.66 -10.00
C VAL A 51 8.30 -13.84 -10.80
N LEU A 52 8.68 -12.86 -11.63
CA LEU A 52 9.96 -12.89 -12.35
C LEU A 52 11.16 -12.96 -11.41
N THR A 53 11.12 -12.29 -10.23
CA THR A 53 12.20 -12.41 -9.24
C THR A 53 12.34 -13.85 -8.71
N PHE A 54 11.22 -14.55 -8.48
CA PHE A 54 11.23 -15.96 -8.06
C PHE A 54 11.81 -16.87 -9.14
N LEU A 55 11.45 -16.64 -10.42
CA LEU A 55 11.96 -17.40 -11.55
C LEU A 55 13.47 -17.17 -11.77
N LYS A 56 13.93 -15.91 -11.71
CA LYS A 56 15.37 -15.58 -11.82
C LYS A 56 16.18 -16.17 -10.69
N HIS A 57 15.62 -16.28 -9.48
CA HIS A 57 16.31 -16.92 -8.37
C HIS A 57 16.61 -18.40 -8.65
N LYS A 58 15.63 -19.15 -9.18
CA LYS A 58 15.79 -20.57 -9.54
C LYS A 58 16.92 -20.77 -10.56
N ALA A 59 17.04 -19.86 -11.52
CA ALA A 59 18.10 -19.86 -12.52
C ALA A 59 19.48 -19.45 -11.95
N ALA A 60 19.52 -18.46 -11.04
CA ALA A 60 20.76 -17.91 -10.48
C ALA A 60 21.40 -18.79 -9.37
N ARG A 61 20.70 -19.83 -8.88
CA ARG A 61 21.14 -20.68 -7.76
C ARG A 61 22.42 -21.48 -8.04
N ARG A 62 22.78 -21.69 -9.31
CA ARG A 62 23.89 -22.58 -9.71
C ARG A 62 25.30 -21.96 -9.70
N ARG A 63 25.48 -20.63 -9.58
CA ARG A 63 26.82 -20.00 -9.81
C ARG A 63 27.20 -18.83 -8.89
N ARG A 64 26.61 -18.65 -7.70
CA ARG A 64 26.77 -17.37 -6.94
C ARG A 64 27.42 -17.49 -5.56
N SER A 65 28.21 -16.44 -5.26
CA SER A 65 28.89 -16.18 -3.98
C SER A 65 27.91 -16.10 -2.80
N SER A 66 28.44 -16.32 -1.60
CA SER A 66 27.70 -16.32 -0.33
C SER A 66 26.90 -15.02 -0.13
N ALA A 67 27.52 -13.86 -0.39
CA ALA A 67 26.91 -12.53 -0.29
C ALA A 67 25.67 -12.35 -1.17
N THR A 68 25.82 -12.78 -2.43
CA THR A 68 24.74 -12.65 -3.40
C THR A 68 23.57 -13.56 -3.05
N ARG A 69 23.83 -14.70 -2.39
CA ARG A 69 22.78 -15.63 -1.93
C ARG A 69 21.91 -15.02 -0.84
N VAL A 70 22.50 -14.29 0.10
CA VAL A 70 21.78 -13.58 1.16
C VAL A 70 20.92 -12.46 0.57
N SER A 71 21.53 -11.60 -0.24
CA SER A 71 20.80 -10.51 -0.91
C SER A 71 19.62 -11.07 -1.73
N LEU A 72 19.85 -12.12 -2.52
CA LEU A 72 18.78 -12.82 -3.25
C LEU A 72 17.71 -13.47 -2.37
N SER A 73 18.01 -13.79 -1.12
CA SER A 73 17.04 -14.36 -0.19
C SER A 73 16.18 -13.26 0.42
N LEU A 74 16.77 -12.12 0.79
CA LEU A 74 16.05 -10.92 1.23
C LEU A 74 15.10 -10.41 0.14
N LEU A 75 15.58 -10.31 -1.12
CA LEU A 75 14.73 -9.93 -2.25
C LEU A 75 13.53 -10.87 -2.43
N ARG A 76 13.67 -12.17 -2.14
CA ARG A 76 12.54 -13.12 -2.23
C ARG A 76 11.51 -12.91 -1.14
N VAL A 77 11.95 -12.62 0.07
CA VAL A 77 11.03 -12.38 1.19
C VAL A 77 10.26 -11.08 0.94
N MET A 78 10.95 -10.03 0.50
CA MET A 78 10.35 -8.76 0.07
C MET A 78 9.33 -8.97 -1.05
N ALA A 79 9.73 -9.60 -2.16
CA ALA A 79 8.83 -9.88 -3.28
C ALA A 79 7.64 -10.77 -2.87
N GLY A 80 7.81 -11.67 -1.90
CA GLY A 80 6.74 -12.48 -1.35
C GLY A 80 5.72 -11.64 -0.57
N ALA A 81 6.19 -10.74 0.30
CA ALA A 81 5.33 -9.83 1.05
C ALA A 81 4.58 -8.87 0.12
N ASP A 82 5.29 -8.25 -0.84
CA ASP A 82 4.69 -7.37 -1.84
C ASP A 82 3.65 -8.11 -2.69
N SER A 83 3.94 -9.35 -3.11
CA SER A 83 2.96 -10.17 -3.85
C SER A 83 1.71 -10.46 -3.03
N ALA A 84 1.86 -10.81 -1.75
CA ALA A 84 0.73 -11.04 -0.86
C ALA A 84 -0.14 -9.78 -0.71
N CYS A 85 0.50 -8.61 -0.55
CA CYS A 85 -0.17 -7.32 -0.49
C CYS A 85 -0.96 -7.00 -1.78
N LEU A 86 -0.33 -7.15 -2.95
CA LEU A 86 -0.98 -6.89 -4.23
C LEU A 86 -2.12 -7.88 -4.53
N VAL A 87 -1.98 -9.15 -4.14
CA VAL A 87 -3.06 -10.14 -4.28
C VAL A 87 -4.26 -9.77 -3.41
N VAL A 88 -4.04 -9.32 -2.18
CA VAL A 88 -5.11 -8.88 -1.28
C VAL A 88 -5.80 -7.62 -1.80
N MET A 89 -5.03 -6.64 -2.29
CA MET A 89 -5.60 -5.45 -2.94
C MET A 89 -6.44 -5.83 -4.16
N LEU A 90 -5.93 -6.69 -5.04
CA LEU A 90 -6.64 -7.14 -6.24
C LEU A 90 -7.92 -7.92 -5.89
N PHE A 91 -7.86 -8.76 -4.86
CA PHE A 91 -9.01 -9.47 -4.33
C PHE A 91 -10.07 -8.51 -3.77
N THR A 92 -9.65 -7.52 -2.98
CA THR A 92 -10.55 -6.49 -2.42
C THR A 92 -11.23 -5.68 -3.52
N LEU A 93 -10.48 -5.28 -4.55
CA LEU A 93 -11.01 -4.57 -5.73
C LEU A 93 -12.01 -5.44 -6.51
N GLY A 94 -11.70 -6.71 -6.74
CA GLY A 94 -12.58 -7.64 -7.44
C GLY A 94 -13.88 -7.91 -6.70
N MET A 95 -13.81 -8.11 -5.38
CA MET A 95 -15.00 -8.32 -4.54
C MET A 95 -15.86 -7.06 -4.40
N GLY A 96 -15.23 -5.88 -4.44
CA GLY A 96 -15.94 -4.60 -4.51
C GLY A 96 -16.84 -4.50 -5.75
N GLN A 97 -16.47 -5.13 -6.87
CA GLN A 97 -17.30 -5.19 -8.09
C GLN A 97 -18.44 -6.20 -7.98
N MET A 98 -18.29 -7.26 -7.18
CA MET A 98 -19.32 -8.29 -6.97
C MET A 98 -20.42 -7.89 -5.96
N GLY A 99 -20.47 -6.63 -5.53
CA GLY A 99 -21.58 -6.10 -4.73
C GLY A 99 -21.54 -6.45 -3.24
N TRP A 100 -20.41 -6.92 -2.72
CA TRP A 100 -20.26 -7.24 -1.29
C TRP A 100 -20.32 -6.03 -0.35
N ARG A 101 -20.31 -4.82 -0.93
CA ARG A 101 -20.52 -3.53 -0.25
C ARG A 101 -21.84 -3.46 0.54
N SER A 102 -22.79 -4.35 0.23
CA SER A 102 -24.06 -4.53 0.95
C SER A 102 -23.89 -5.17 2.34
N ASN A 103 -22.87 -5.99 2.55
CA ASN A 103 -22.62 -6.68 3.82
C ASN A 103 -21.67 -5.88 4.71
N HIS A 104 -22.19 -5.19 5.72
CA HIS A 104 -21.40 -4.39 6.65
C HIS A 104 -20.25 -5.18 7.31
N LEU A 105 -20.50 -6.42 7.74
CA LEU A 105 -19.49 -7.28 8.36
C LEU A 105 -18.33 -7.58 7.42
N LEU A 106 -18.64 -7.91 6.16
CA LEU A 106 -17.65 -8.28 5.15
C LEU A 106 -16.86 -7.05 4.68
N GLY A 107 -17.54 -5.90 4.54
CA GLY A 107 -16.90 -4.61 4.28
C GLY A 107 -15.92 -4.22 5.40
N THR A 108 -16.32 -4.36 6.66
CA THR A 108 -15.45 -4.08 7.83
C THR A 108 -14.23 -5.00 7.86
N LEU A 109 -14.43 -6.31 7.66
CA LEU A 109 -13.32 -7.27 7.67
C LEU A 109 -12.31 -6.97 6.56
N MET A 110 -12.79 -6.70 5.34
CA MET A 110 -11.92 -6.41 4.20
C MET A 110 -11.22 -5.06 4.34
N CYS A 111 -11.91 -4.06 4.88
CA CYS A 111 -11.36 -2.75 5.18
C CYS A 111 -10.19 -2.85 6.18
N LYS A 112 -10.40 -3.54 7.30
CA LYS A 112 -9.37 -3.81 8.31
C LYS A 112 -8.20 -4.60 7.75
N ALA A 113 -8.48 -5.69 7.03
CA ALA A 113 -7.44 -6.54 6.46
C ALA A 113 -6.61 -5.80 5.41
N ASN A 114 -7.26 -5.04 4.51
CA ASN A 114 -6.57 -4.31 3.45
C ASN A 114 -5.67 -3.21 4.03
N LEU A 115 -6.17 -2.36 4.93
CA LEU A 115 -5.36 -1.32 5.57
C LEU A 115 -4.21 -1.92 6.38
N PHE A 116 -4.47 -2.92 7.20
CA PHE A 116 -3.43 -3.61 7.97
C PHE A 116 -2.33 -4.18 7.06
N ILE A 117 -2.69 -4.86 5.97
CA ILE A 117 -1.74 -5.50 5.06
C ILE A 117 -0.95 -4.46 4.25
N VAL A 118 -1.58 -3.38 3.80
CA VAL A 118 -0.89 -2.30 3.07
C VAL A 118 0.12 -1.60 3.96
N HIS A 119 -0.26 -1.23 5.19
CA HIS A 119 0.64 -0.58 6.15
C HIS A 119 1.77 -1.51 6.57
N SER A 120 1.44 -2.75 6.96
CA SER A 120 2.46 -3.74 7.37
C SER A 120 3.43 -4.08 6.23
N ALA A 121 2.94 -4.28 5.01
CA ALA A 121 3.79 -4.63 3.87
C ALA A 121 4.68 -3.48 3.44
N SER A 122 4.18 -2.24 3.44
CA SER A 122 4.98 -1.06 3.08
C SER A 122 6.10 -0.78 4.10
N ALA A 123 5.79 -0.83 5.40
CA ALA A 123 6.80 -0.76 6.45
C ALA A 123 7.81 -1.91 6.34
N PHE A 124 7.33 -3.16 6.19
CA PHE A 124 8.19 -4.34 6.04
C PHE A 124 9.15 -4.24 4.86
N SER A 125 8.68 -3.76 3.71
CA SER A 125 9.52 -3.58 2.53
C SER A 125 10.60 -2.51 2.78
N LEU A 126 10.29 -1.39 3.44
CA LEU A 126 11.30 -0.39 3.81
C LEU A 126 12.39 -0.94 4.73
N TYR A 127 12.01 -1.70 5.75
CA TYR A 127 12.99 -2.35 6.63
C TYR A 127 13.80 -3.43 5.90
N CYS A 128 13.19 -4.18 4.98
CA CYS A 128 13.93 -5.10 4.12
C CYS A 128 14.95 -4.37 3.23
N TRP A 129 14.60 -3.19 2.70
CA TRP A 129 15.52 -2.32 1.97
C TRP A 129 16.67 -1.82 2.84
N LEU A 130 16.39 -1.45 4.10
CA LEU A 130 17.43 -1.09 5.07
C LEU A 130 18.40 -2.23 5.33
N VAL A 131 17.89 -3.45 5.58
CA VAL A 131 18.75 -4.63 5.78
C VAL A 131 19.57 -4.92 4.53
N LEU A 132 18.97 -4.79 3.34
CA LEU A 132 19.67 -4.99 2.08
C LEU A 132 20.80 -3.97 1.86
N SER A 133 20.54 -2.68 2.14
CA SER A 133 21.53 -1.61 2.08
C SER A 133 22.67 -1.84 3.10
N ALA A 134 22.34 -2.21 4.34
CA ALA A 134 23.32 -2.54 5.36
C ALA A 134 24.21 -3.74 4.98
N VAL A 135 23.62 -4.81 4.42
CA VAL A 135 24.39 -5.98 3.94
C VAL A 135 25.35 -5.57 2.82
N ARG A 136 24.93 -4.68 1.90
CA ARG A 136 25.80 -4.15 0.84
C ARG A 136 26.94 -3.31 1.42
N TYR A 137 26.64 -2.44 2.38
CA TYR A 137 27.63 -1.63 3.08
C TYR A 137 28.70 -2.50 3.76
N VAL A 138 28.28 -3.52 4.55
CA VAL A 138 29.21 -4.44 5.22
C VAL A 138 30.04 -5.24 4.22
N ALA A 139 29.47 -5.64 3.09
CA ALA A 139 30.22 -6.37 2.06
C ALA A 139 31.36 -5.55 1.44
N VAL A 140 31.22 -4.21 1.36
CA VAL A 140 32.26 -3.31 0.84
C VAL A 140 33.32 -2.99 1.90
N PHE A 141 32.90 -2.59 3.11
CA PHE A 141 33.82 -2.10 4.14
C PHE A 141 34.44 -3.20 5.02
N SER A 142 33.87 -4.41 5.06
CA SER A 142 34.34 -5.50 5.93
C SER A 142 34.06 -6.90 5.34
N PRO A 143 34.77 -7.31 4.28
CA PRO A 143 34.54 -8.57 3.57
C PRO A 143 34.79 -9.83 4.44
N LEU A 144 35.64 -9.74 5.46
CA LEU A 144 35.94 -10.86 6.37
C LEU A 144 34.80 -11.12 7.36
N ASN A 145 34.15 -10.08 7.87
CA ASN A 145 33.00 -10.22 8.78
C ASN A 145 31.74 -10.69 8.03
N HIS A 146 31.62 -10.30 6.76
CA HIS A 146 30.55 -10.72 5.86
C HIS A 146 30.42 -12.25 5.72
N MET A 147 31.51 -13.03 5.82
CA MET A 147 31.44 -14.50 5.74
C MET A 147 30.76 -15.18 6.95
N ARG A 148 30.82 -14.58 8.15
CA ARG A 148 30.11 -15.10 9.33
C ARG A 148 28.62 -14.71 9.33
N LEU A 149 28.28 -13.56 8.75
CA LEU A 149 26.94 -12.95 8.80
C LEU A 149 25.93 -13.51 7.80
N ASN A 150 26.10 -14.73 7.31
CA ASN A 150 25.33 -15.20 6.16
C ASN A 150 23.95 -15.80 6.50
N ARG A 151 23.66 -16.07 7.78
CA ARG A 151 22.34 -16.55 8.27
C ARG A 151 21.57 -15.51 9.08
N GLU A 152 22.28 -14.62 9.77
CA GLU A 152 21.70 -13.59 10.63
C GLU A 152 20.69 -12.65 9.95
N PRO A 153 20.87 -12.19 8.70
CA PRO A 153 19.94 -11.23 8.09
C PRO A 153 18.57 -11.83 7.77
N ILE A 154 18.47 -13.14 7.52
CA ILE A 154 17.16 -13.78 7.33
C ILE A 154 16.40 -13.82 8.66
N THR A 155 17.09 -14.19 9.75
CA THR A 155 16.50 -14.15 11.09
C THR A 155 16.08 -12.74 11.47
N ALA A 156 16.90 -11.72 11.16
CA ALA A 156 16.56 -10.32 11.38
C ALA A 156 15.29 -9.91 10.64
N VAL A 157 15.13 -10.29 9.37
CA VAL A 157 13.90 -10.00 8.61
C VAL A 157 12.67 -10.70 9.17
N VAL A 158 12.80 -11.95 9.63
CA VAL A 158 11.67 -12.65 10.28
C VAL A 158 11.27 -11.95 11.58
N LEU A 159 12.24 -11.52 12.39
CA LEU A 159 11.97 -10.75 13.61
C LEU A 159 11.32 -9.40 13.27
N LEU A 160 11.79 -8.70 12.24
CA LEU A 160 11.19 -7.45 11.77
C LEU A 160 9.75 -7.65 11.30
N ALA A 161 9.44 -8.74 10.60
CA ALA A 161 8.06 -9.06 10.21
C ALA A 161 7.14 -9.21 11.42
N ILE A 162 7.63 -9.84 12.49
CA ILE A 162 6.87 -10.00 13.75
C ILE A 162 6.69 -8.65 14.44
N ILE A 163 7.77 -7.86 14.58
CA ILE A 163 7.73 -6.54 15.23
C ILE A 163 6.75 -5.62 14.51
N ILE A 164 6.83 -5.55 13.17
CA ILE A 164 5.96 -4.71 12.34
C ILE A 164 4.52 -5.20 12.42
N GLY A 165 4.28 -6.52 12.35
CA GLY A 165 2.94 -7.07 12.48
C GLY A 165 2.30 -6.75 13.85
N VAL A 166 3.09 -6.68 14.92
CA VAL A 166 2.62 -6.28 16.25
C VAL A 166 2.42 -4.77 16.34
N SER A 167 3.34 -3.95 15.83
CA SER A 167 3.21 -2.48 15.87
C SER A 167 1.98 -2.01 15.09
N GLU A 168 1.75 -2.56 13.90
CA GLU A 168 0.63 -2.19 13.03
C GLU A 168 -0.71 -2.84 13.45
N SER A 169 -0.71 -3.69 14.48
CA SER A 169 -1.93 -4.38 14.92
C SER A 169 -3.02 -3.43 15.43
N TRP A 170 -2.65 -2.20 15.82
CA TRP A 170 -3.59 -1.17 16.27
C TRP A 170 -4.62 -0.81 15.18
N LEU A 171 -4.23 -0.84 13.90
CA LEU A 171 -5.11 -0.57 12.76
C LEU A 171 -6.30 -1.52 12.67
N LEU A 172 -6.15 -2.76 13.18
CA LEU A 172 -7.24 -3.73 13.20
C LEU A 172 -8.36 -3.33 14.17
N ILE A 173 -8.06 -2.48 15.16
CA ILE A 173 -9.02 -2.04 16.17
C ILE A 173 -9.70 -0.77 15.70
N ASP A 174 -8.91 0.19 15.21
CA ASP A 174 -9.35 1.56 14.96
C ASP A 174 -10.15 1.76 13.66
N VAL A 175 -9.88 0.95 12.63
CA VAL A 175 -10.55 1.09 11.33
C VAL A 175 -12.02 0.66 11.40
N GLN A 176 -12.93 1.51 10.95
CA GLN A 176 -14.33 1.19 10.74
C GLN A 176 -14.74 1.35 9.27
N TYR A 177 -15.71 0.53 8.85
CA TYR A 177 -16.26 0.62 7.51
C TYR A 177 -17.53 1.45 7.54
N ASP A 178 -17.50 2.59 6.86
CA ASP A 178 -18.68 3.41 6.67
C ASP A 178 -19.45 2.89 5.45
N ALA A 179 -20.62 2.30 5.67
CA ALA A 179 -21.48 1.78 4.62
C ALA A 179 -22.14 2.88 3.76
N VAL A 180 -22.28 4.10 4.28
CA VAL A 180 -22.92 5.23 3.58
C VAL A 180 -22.00 5.75 2.48
N ASN A 181 -20.75 6.01 2.83
CA ASN A 181 -19.72 6.41 1.86
C ASN A 181 -19.06 5.19 1.18
N GLY A 182 -19.25 3.99 1.75
CA GLY A 182 -18.57 2.76 1.38
C GLY A 182 -17.05 2.89 1.38
N ALA A 183 -16.56 3.64 2.36
CA ALA A 183 -15.16 3.98 2.55
C ALA A 183 -14.68 3.43 3.90
N CYS A 184 -13.37 3.25 3.98
CA CYS A 184 -12.68 2.94 5.22
C CYS A 184 -12.36 4.24 5.94
N VAL A 185 -12.85 4.40 7.17
CA VAL A 185 -12.61 5.57 7.99
C VAL A 185 -12.01 5.16 9.33
N THR A 186 -11.05 5.95 9.76
CA THR A 186 -10.38 5.92 11.06
C THR A 186 -11.34 6.52 12.09
N ALA A 187 -11.49 5.90 13.27
CA ALA A 187 -12.57 6.24 14.20
C ALA A 187 -12.27 7.40 15.18
N HIS A 188 -11.06 7.98 15.17
CA HIS A 188 -10.61 8.95 16.17
C HIS A 188 -10.38 10.36 15.59
N ASP A 189 -10.95 11.36 16.28
CA ASP A 189 -10.95 12.80 15.94
C ASP A 189 -10.13 13.62 16.98
N ASP A 190 -9.25 12.97 17.76
CA ASP A 190 -8.49 13.61 18.85
C ASP A 190 -7.08 14.06 18.40
N ASP A 191 -6.73 15.32 18.65
CA ASP A 191 -5.44 15.97 18.28
C ASP A 191 -4.19 15.24 18.84
N LEU A 192 -4.32 14.58 20.00
CA LEU A 192 -3.24 13.82 20.63
C LEU A 192 -2.88 12.56 19.83
N ASP A 193 -3.88 11.89 19.26
CA ASP A 193 -3.68 10.68 18.46
C ASP A 193 -3.04 11.02 17.11
N GLN A 194 -3.38 12.18 16.54
CA GLN A 194 -2.74 12.68 15.32
C GLN A 194 -1.23 12.88 15.52
N THR A 195 -0.81 13.42 16.67
CA THR A 195 0.61 13.65 16.97
C THR A 195 1.37 12.34 17.12
N ILE A 196 0.76 11.34 17.77
CA ILE A 196 1.33 9.99 17.92
C ILE A 196 1.45 9.33 16.54
N GLN A 197 0.42 9.41 15.71
CA GLN A 197 0.41 8.85 14.37
C GLN A 197 1.47 9.48 13.47
N ILE A 198 1.63 10.80 13.50
CA ILE A 198 2.69 11.50 12.74
C ILE A 198 4.07 11.05 13.24
N THR A 199 4.26 10.94 14.56
CA THR A 199 5.53 10.52 15.14
C THR A 199 5.88 9.08 14.72
N GLU A 200 4.89 8.19 14.71
CA GLU A 200 5.05 6.82 14.23
C GLU A 200 5.44 6.78 12.75
N ILE A 201 4.76 7.57 11.89
CA ILE A 201 5.11 7.67 10.47
C ILE A 201 6.54 8.19 10.30
N VAL A 202 6.92 9.23 11.05
CA VAL A 202 8.27 9.80 10.97
C VAL A 202 9.33 8.75 11.36
N LEU A 203 9.11 8.05 12.47
CA LEU A 203 10.07 7.07 12.98
C LEU A 203 10.14 5.83 12.08
N THR A 204 9.00 5.36 11.58
CA THR A 204 8.90 4.11 10.80
C THR A 204 9.30 4.29 9.34
N TYR A 205 9.17 5.49 8.78
CA TYR A 205 9.48 5.75 7.37
C TYR A 205 10.74 6.61 7.17
N PHE A 206 10.83 7.77 7.83
CA PHE A 206 11.91 8.73 7.53
C PHE A 206 13.26 8.27 8.10
N VAL A 207 13.28 7.67 9.30
CA VAL A 207 14.53 7.19 9.90
C VAL A 207 15.14 6.06 9.04
N PRO A 208 14.39 5.00 8.63
CA PRO A 208 14.95 4.00 7.75
C PRO A 208 15.41 4.56 6.40
N LEU A 209 14.65 5.48 5.80
CA LEU A 209 15.02 6.12 4.54
C LEU A 209 16.32 6.93 4.64
N ALA A 210 16.52 7.68 5.72
CA ALA A 210 17.75 8.44 5.96
C ALA A 210 18.96 7.50 6.07
N ILE A 211 18.82 6.41 6.83
CA ILE A 211 19.88 5.41 7.00
C ILE A 211 20.20 4.73 5.66
N ILE A 212 19.19 4.29 4.91
CA ILE A 212 19.36 3.70 3.57
C ILE A 212 20.13 4.65 2.67
N THR A 213 19.74 5.92 2.63
CA THR A 213 20.37 6.93 1.78
C THR A 213 21.84 7.12 2.15
N ILE A 214 22.16 7.24 3.44
CA ILE A 214 23.54 7.39 3.90
C ILE A 214 24.38 6.14 3.56
N CYS A 215 23.83 4.95 3.78
CA CYS A 215 24.50 3.69 3.47
C CYS A 215 24.75 3.54 1.96
N ASP A 216 23.76 3.82 1.13
CA ASP A 216 23.88 3.72 -0.33
C ASP A 216 24.82 4.80 -0.89
N CYS A 217 24.76 6.05 -0.40
CA CYS A 217 25.67 7.12 -0.80
C CYS A 217 27.14 6.84 -0.46
N LYS A 218 27.43 6.09 0.61
CA LYS A 218 28.81 5.71 0.97
C LYS A 218 29.35 4.50 0.21
N VAL A 219 28.47 3.71 -0.38
CA VAL A 219 28.83 2.51 -1.14
C VAL A 219 29.10 2.83 -2.61
N ILE A 220 28.51 3.91 -3.14
CA ILE A 220 28.78 4.47 -4.49
C ILE A 220 30.12 5.21 -4.49
#